data_AF-A0A0Q6WVK9-F1
#
_entry.id   AF-A0A0Q6WVK9-F1
#
_cell.length_a   1.000
_cell.length_b   1.000
_cell.length_c   1.000
_cell.angle_alpha   90.00
_cell.angle_beta   90.00
_cell.angle_gamma   90.00
#
_symmetry.space_group_name_H-M   'P 1'
#
loop_
_entity.id
_entity.type
_entity.pdbx_description
1 polymer ?
#
loop_
_entity_poly.entity_id
_entity_poly.type
_entity_poly.pdbx_seq_one_letter_code
_entity_poly.pdbx_strand_id
1 'polypeptide(L)'
;MQKTNAVVVVLGTGGTIAGTSAPGGDERVYRAAQLGVDDLLRAVPGLPPGLVCEQVVQVDSKDMSHGVWHRLAERIAFHLASPAVAGVVVTHGTDTLEETAYFLQRVLAPVKPVVLTAAMRPATAALPDGPRNLRDAVTVALDPKATGVLAVMAGSVFAARDVRKAHTSRLDAFEAGDAGPLGVLEAGAAVWRRDPPRDTPLAGWRWPEGAWPRVDLVTSHAGADGALVQALCALGTRGIVVVGTGNGTVHEALDRALHEARAAGVTVWRSSRCANGAVADKPGDDFPAAGDLTPAKARIALLLELMRGA
;
A
#
# COMPACT_ATOMS: atom_id res chain seq x y z
N MET A 1 -30.17 10.61 -22.90
CA MET A 1 -29.12 9.85 -22.18
C MET A 1 -29.33 10.11 -20.69
N GLN A 2 -29.93 9.18 -19.95
CA GLN A 2 -30.06 9.31 -18.49
C GLN A 2 -28.64 9.38 -17.91
N LYS A 3 -28.33 10.43 -17.14
CA LYS A 3 -27.13 10.44 -16.30
C LYS A 3 -27.27 9.26 -15.34
N THR A 4 -26.59 8.16 -15.61
CA THR A 4 -26.40 7.10 -14.62
C THR A 4 -25.75 7.77 -13.41
N ASN A 5 -26.44 7.81 -12.27
CA ASN A 5 -25.86 8.29 -11.02
C ASN A 5 -24.63 7.42 -10.75
N ALA A 6 -23.44 8.02 -10.89
CA ALA A 6 -22.18 7.30 -10.75
C ALA A 6 -22.02 6.90 -9.28
N VAL A 7 -21.90 5.59 -9.02
CA VAL A 7 -21.88 5.03 -7.66
C VAL A 7 -20.42 4.91 -7.20
N VAL A 8 -20.13 5.34 -5.97
CA VAL A 8 -18.88 4.99 -5.28
C VAL A 8 -19.15 3.84 -4.33
N VAL A 9 -18.30 2.82 -4.41
CA VAL A 9 -18.31 1.70 -3.46
C VAL A 9 -17.24 1.91 -2.42
N VAL A 10 -17.58 1.78 -1.13
CA VAL A 10 -16.66 1.92 -0.01
C VAL A 10 -16.42 0.57 0.64
N LEU A 11 -15.18 0.09 0.57
CA LEU A 11 -14.74 -1.18 1.12
C LEU A 11 -14.08 -0.99 2.49
N GLY A 12 -14.55 -1.74 3.48
CA GLY A 12 -14.00 -1.79 4.82
C GLY A 12 -12.91 -2.84 4.97
N THR A 13 -11.71 -2.45 5.43
CA THR A 13 -10.66 -3.41 5.84
C THR A 13 -10.23 -3.28 7.30
N GLY A 14 -10.64 -2.21 7.99
CA GLY A 14 -10.33 -1.97 9.40
C GLY A 14 -9.37 -0.81 9.60
N GLY A 15 -8.30 -1.03 10.37
CA GLY A 15 -7.32 -0.01 10.73
C GLY A 15 -7.76 0.99 11.79
N THR A 16 -6.89 1.95 12.08
CA THR A 16 -7.12 3.04 13.06
C THR A 16 -8.32 3.92 12.71
N ILE A 17 -8.64 4.11 11.43
CA ILE A 17 -9.86 4.83 11.01
C ILE A 17 -11.14 4.20 11.56
N ALA A 18 -11.13 2.88 11.74
CA ALA A 18 -12.17 2.10 12.38
C ALA A 18 -11.87 1.80 13.87
N GLY A 19 -10.81 2.39 14.43
CA GLY A 19 -10.37 2.10 15.79
C GLY A 19 -11.13 2.85 16.86
N THR A 20 -11.25 2.26 18.04
CA THR A 20 -11.90 2.87 19.21
C THR A 20 -11.01 2.78 20.45
N SER A 21 -11.06 3.83 21.27
CA SER A 21 -10.48 3.91 22.61
C SER A 21 -11.60 3.82 23.65
N ALA A 22 -11.22 3.50 24.89
CA ALA A 22 -12.16 3.55 26.01
C ALA A 22 -12.65 5.00 26.24
N PRO A 23 -13.91 5.22 26.66
CA PRO A 23 -14.42 6.55 26.99
C PRO A 23 -13.52 7.26 28.03
N GLY A 24 -13.06 8.47 27.72
CA GLY A 24 -12.15 9.24 28.61
C GLY A 24 -10.72 8.68 28.73
N GLY A 25 -10.37 7.66 27.95
CA GLY A 25 -9.04 7.05 27.93
C GLY A 25 -8.02 7.81 27.06
N ASP A 26 -6.75 7.45 27.21
CA ASP A 26 -5.67 7.95 26.34
C ASP A 26 -5.88 7.47 24.90
N GLU A 27 -5.98 8.41 23.94
CA GLU A 27 -6.17 8.12 22.51
C GLU A 27 -5.01 7.32 21.90
N ARG A 28 -3.83 7.28 22.55
CA ARG A 28 -2.73 6.40 22.15
C ARG A 28 -3.00 4.93 22.46
N VAL A 29 -3.95 4.66 23.37
CA VAL A 29 -4.36 3.32 23.79
C VAL A 29 -5.74 3.03 23.19
N TYR A 30 -5.73 2.53 21.96
CA TYR A 30 -6.93 2.15 21.24
C TYR A 30 -6.77 0.77 20.61
N ARG A 31 -7.88 0.19 20.17
CA ARG A 31 -7.89 -1.02 19.34
C ARG A 31 -8.27 -0.62 17.93
N ALA A 32 -7.46 -0.98 16.94
CA ALA A 32 -7.78 -0.78 15.53
C ALA A 32 -8.95 -1.70 15.11
N ALA A 33 -9.63 -1.35 14.01
CA ALA A 33 -10.63 -2.21 13.37
C ALA A 33 -11.78 -2.67 14.29
N GLN A 34 -12.45 -1.74 14.97
CA GLN A 34 -13.60 -2.01 15.85
C GLN A 34 -14.94 -1.61 15.22
N LEU A 35 -14.98 -0.54 14.43
CA LEU A 35 -16.19 -0.03 13.76
C LEU A 35 -16.36 -0.59 12.34
N GLY A 36 -17.58 -0.92 11.95
CA GLY A 36 -17.87 -1.31 10.57
C GLY A 36 -17.80 -0.11 9.62
N VAL A 37 -17.57 -0.37 8.33
CA VAL A 37 -17.53 0.69 7.30
C VAL A 37 -18.83 1.48 7.22
N ASP A 38 -19.98 0.86 7.50
CA ASP A 38 -21.26 1.55 7.57
C ASP A 38 -21.33 2.56 8.73
N ASP A 39 -20.79 2.19 9.91
CA ASP A 39 -20.68 3.12 11.05
C ASP A 39 -19.79 4.32 10.70
N LEU A 40 -18.68 4.07 9.99
CA LEU A 40 -17.79 5.13 9.53
C LEU A 40 -18.51 6.10 8.59
N LEU A 41 -19.25 5.59 7.62
CA LEU A 41 -20.01 6.43 6.67
C LEU A 41 -21.08 7.25 7.37
N ARG A 42 -21.81 6.67 8.33
CA ARG A 42 -22.80 7.40 9.14
C ARG A 42 -22.19 8.51 9.99
N ALA A 43 -20.93 8.38 10.39
CA ALA A 43 -20.23 9.38 11.19
C ALA A 43 -19.69 10.57 10.37
N VAL A 44 -19.69 10.51 9.03
CA VAL A 44 -19.16 11.60 8.18
C VAL A 44 -20.31 12.45 7.61
N PRO A 45 -20.48 13.70 8.07
CA PRO A 45 -21.49 14.58 7.51
C PRO A 45 -21.14 15.03 6.09
N GLY A 46 -22.16 15.16 5.24
CA GLY A 46 -22.03 15.72 3.90
C GLY A 46 -21.46 14.77 2.83
N LEU A 47 -21.39 13.47 3.10
CA LEU A 47 -21.14 12.48 2.06
C LEU A 47 -22.28 12.49 1.01
N PRO A 48 -21.96 12.27 -0.28
CA PRO A 48 -22.99 12.18 -1.31
C PRO A 48 -23.93 10.99 -1.03
N PRO A 49 -25.23 11.09 -1.37
CA PRO A 49 -26.14 9.96 -1.24
C PRO A 49 -25.78 8.85 -2.24
N GLY A 50 -26.20 7.62 -1.94
CA GLY A 50 -26.05 6.48 -2.86
C GLY A 50 -24.68 5.80 -2.85
N LEU A 51 -23.87 6.04 -1.81
CA LEU A 51 -22.69 5.22 -1.54
C LEU A 51 -23.12 3.77 -1.24
N VAL A 52 -22.42 2.81 -1.83
CA VAL A 52 -22.57 1.39 -1.51
C VAL A 52 -21.42 1.01 -0.58
N CYS A 53 -21.69 0.28 0.50
CA CYS A 53 -20.66 -0.14 1.44
C CYS A 53 -20.55 -1.67 1.49
N GLU A 54 -19.33 -2.16 1.67
CA GLU A 54 -19.07 -3.59 1.89
C GLU A 54 -17.92 -3.76 2.89
N GLN A 55 -18.16 -4.52 3.95
CA GLN A 55 -17.09 -4.93 4.87
C GLN A 55 -16.34 -6.14 4.29
N VAL A 56 -15.12 -5.93 3.80
CA VAL A 56 -14.31 -7.01 3.21
C VAL A 56 -13.65 -7.82 4.32
N VAL A 57 -12.95 -7.14 5.24
CA VAL A 57 -12.33 -7.71 6.44
C VAL A 57 -12.32 -6.68 7.56
N GLN A 58 -11.95 -7.07 8.77
CA GLN A 58 -11.87 -6.17 9.91
C GLN A 58 -10.59 -6.44 10.71
N VAL A 59 -9.46 -5.90 10.24
CA VAL A 59 -8.13 -6.18 10.80
C VAL A 59 -7.32 -4.92 11.02
N ASP A 60 -6.34 -5.00 11.93
CA ASP A 60 -5.23 -4.05 11.98
C ASP A 60 -4.31 -4.30 10.78
N SER A 61 -3.81 -3.25 10.13
CA SER A 61 -3.05 -3.41 8.88
C SER A 61 -1.67 -4.02 9.10
N LYS A 62 -1.14 -3.99 10.34
CA LYS A 62 0.05 -4.76 10.73
C LYS A 62 -0.17 -6.28 10.65
N ASP A 63 -1.43 -6.73 10.67
CA ASP A 63 -1.84 -8.13 10.59
C ASP A 63 -2.41 -8.48 9.20
N MET A 64 -2.16 -7.61 8.19
CA MET A 64 -2.54 -7.84 6.80
C MET A 64 -1.85 -9.08 6.23
N SER A 65 -2.60 -9.91 5.51
CA SER A 65 -2.08 -11.17 4.94
C SER A 65 -2.32 -11.28 3.44
N HIS A 66 -1.61 -12.19 2.78
CA HIS A 66 -1.80 -12.49 1.35
C HIS A 66 -3.24 -12.89 1.02
N GLY A 67 -3.91 -13.65 1.89
CA GLY A 67 -5.31 -14.03 1.72
C GLY A 67 -6.26 -12.82 1.77
N VAL A 68 -5.97 -11.85 2.64
CA VAL A 68 -6.72 -10.59 2.69
C VAL A 68 -6.47 -9.75 1.44
N TRP A 69 -5.22 -9.63 0.98
CA TRP A 69 -4.89 -8.94 -0.27
C TRP A 69 -5.58 -9.56 -1.49
N HIS A 70 -5.59 -10.89 -1.60
CA HIS A 70 -6.32 -11.61 -2.65
C HIS A 70 -7.80 -11.25 -2.63
N ARG A 71 -8.45 -11.43 -1.48
CA ARG A 71 -9.89 -11.13 -1.31
C ARG A 71 -10.19 -9.68 -1.65
N LEU A 72 -9.37 -8.74 -1.17
CA LEU A 72 -9.56 -7.31 -1.45
C LEU A 72 -9.45 -7.02 -2.97
N ALA A 73 -8.44 -7.57 -3.64
CA ALA A 73 -8.28 -7.41 -5.08
C ALA A 73 -9.47 -7.98 -5.87
N GLU A 74 -9.97 -9.17 -5.50
CA GLU A 74 -11.16 -9.78 -6.11
C GLU A 74 -12.42 -8.92 -5.93
N ARG A 75 -12.65 -8.40 -4.70
CA ARG A 75 -13.82 -7.55 -4.43
C ARG A 75 -13.74 -6.22 -5.17
N ILE A 76 -12.55 -5.61 -5.26
CA ILE A 76 -12.36 -4.40 -6.08
C ILE A 76 -12.65 -4.70 -7.55
N ALA A 77 -12.07 -5.76 -8.11
CA ALA A 77 -12.30 -6.14 -9.51
C ALA A 77 -13.78 -6.39 -9.81
N PHE A 78 -14.49 -7.08 -8.91
CA PHE A 78 -15.93 -7.32 -9.00
C PHE A 78 -16.73 -6.02 -9.10
N HIS A 79 -16.47 -5.04 -8.23
CA HIS A 79 -17.20 -3.77 -8.25
C HIS A 79 -16.84 -2.92 -9.47
N LEU A 80 -15.56 -2.86 -9.83
CA LEU A 80 -15.10 -2.05 -10.98
C LEU A 80 -15.64 -2.55 -12.32
N ALA A 81 -15.99 -3.84 -12.43
CA ALA A 81 -16.60 -4.44 -13.61
C ALA A 81 -17.99 -3.85 -13.94
N SER A 82 -18.70 -3.32 -12.93
CA SER A 82 -20.01 -2.67 -13.16
C SER A 82 -19.84 -1.28 -13.79
N PRO A 83 -20.47 -1.00 -14.95
CA PRO A 83 -20.43 0.34 -15.56
C PRO A 83 -21.03 1.45 -14.68
N ALA A 84 -21.90 1.10 -13.73
CA ALA A 84 -22.51 2.06 -12.81
C ALA A 84 -21.54 2.54 -11.71
N VAL A 85 -20.48 1.76 -11.42
CA VAL A 85 -19.48 2.12 -10.42
C VAL A 85 -18.47 3.10 -11.03
N ALA A 86 -18.37 4.28 -10.43
CA ALA A 86 -17.44 5.35 -10.80
C ALA A 86 -16.02 5.05 -10.31
N GLY A 87 -15.92 4.54 -9.09
CA GLY A 87 -14.67 4.24 -8.39
C GLY A 87 -14.91 3.52 -7.08
N VAL A 88 -13.83 3.06 -6.47
CA VAL A 88 -13.84 2.35 -5.18
C VAL A 88 -13.02 3.14 -4.18
N VAL A 89 -13.54 3.31 -2.95
CA VAL A 89 -12.78 3.80 -1.80
C VAL A 89 -12.50 2.62 -0.88
N VAL A 90 -11.29 2.52 -0.33
CA VAL A 90 -10.92 1.48 0.63
C VAL A 90 -10.48 2.14 1.93
N THR A 91 -11.19 1.88 3.02
CA THR A 91 -10.74 2.26 4.37
C THR A 91 -9.75 1.22 4.87
N HIS A 92 -8.57 1.67 5.29
CA HIS A 92 -7.43 0.82 5.64
C HIS A 92 -6.67 1.33 6.87
N GLY A 93 -5.83 0.48 7.45
CA GLY A 93 -4.87 0.89 8.49
C GLY A 93 -3.62 1.52 7.87
N THR A 94 -3.01 2.48 8.58
CA THR A 94 -1.90 3.27 8.03
C THR A 94 -0.59 2.49 7.88
N ASP A 95 -0.36 1.48 8.71
CA ASP A 95 0.97 0.83 8.82
C ASP A 95 1.42 0.14 7.54
N THR A 96 0.53 -0.59 6.86
CA THR A 96 0.83 -1.30 5.60
C THR A 96 -0.01 -0.79 4.41
N LEU A 97 -0.49 0.46 4.50
CA LEU A 97 -1.25 1.07 3.39
C LEU A 97 -0.42 1.16 2.11
N GLU A 98 0.86 1.54 2.22
CA GLU A 98 1.76 1.67 1.07
C GLU A 98 1.98 0.34 0.34
N GLU A 99 2.06 -0.75 1.10
CA GLU A 99 2.19 -2.11 0.58
C GLU A 99 0.94 -2.53 -0.17
N THR A 100 -0.22 -2.35 0.45
CA THR A 100 -1.51 -2.73 -0.12
C THR A 100 -1.83 -1.90 -1.36
N ALA A 101 -1.59 -0.58 -1.33
CA ALA A 101 -1.77 0.29 -2.48
C ALA A 101 -0.89 -0.15 -3.65
N TYR A 102 0.41 -0.40 -3.40
CA TYR A 102 1.33 -0.85 -4.42
C TYR A 102 0.90 -2.20 -5.02
N PHE A 103 0.60 -3.19 -4.18
CA PHE A 103 0.11 -4.49 -4.60
C PHE A 103 -1.12 -4.37 -5.52
N LEU A 104 -2.14 -3.63 -5.10
CA LEU A 104 -3.37 -3.43 -5.87
C LEU A 104 -3.09 -2.74 -7.21
N GLN A 105 -2.19 -1.74 -7.25
CA GLN A 105 -1.82 -1.08 -8.50
C GLN A 105 -1.23 -2.08 -9.49
N ARG A 106 -0.35 -2.97 -9.04
CA ARG A 106 0.32 -3.93 -9.91
C ARG A 106 -0.63 -5.01 -10.44
N VAL A 107 -1.51 -5.55 -9.59
CA VAL A 107 -2.39 -6.66 -9.98
C VAL A 107 -3.67 -6.23 -10.68
N LEU A 108 -4.15 -5.00 -10.45
CA LEU A 108 -5.38 -4.48 -11.06
C LEU A 108 -5.15 -3.45 -12.17
N ALA A 109 -4.18 -2.53 -12.00
CA ALA A 109 -3.96 -1.33 -12.82
C ALA A 109 -5.27 -0.72 -13.35
N PRO A 110 -6.18 -0.31 -12.45
CA PRO A 110 -7.56 -0.05 -12.82
C PRO A 110 -7.71 1.27 -13.57
N VAL A 111 -8.55 1.29 -14.61
CA VAL A 111 -8.87 2.52 -15.34
C VAL A 111 -9.74 3.46 -14.49
N LYS A 112 -10.65 2.89 -13.69
CA LYS A 112 -11.44 3.62 -12.69
C LYS A 112 -10.64 3.76 -11.39
N PRO A 113 -10.78 4.87 -10.63
CA PRO A 113 -9.98 5.10 -9.44
C PRO A 113 -10.30 4.11 -8.32
N VAL A 114 -9.24 3.63 -7.66
CA VAL A 114 -9.29 2.92 -6.38
C VAL A 114 -8.55 3.77 -5.37
N VAL A 115 -9.25 4.36 -4.40
CA VAL A 115 -8.68 5.34 -3.47
C VAL A 115 -8.59 4.73 -2.08
N LEU A 116 -7.38 4.42 -1.62
CA LEU A 116 -7.14 4.02 -0.24
C LEU A 116 -7.13 5.25 0.65
N THR A 117 -7.71 5.13 1.83
CA THR A 117 -7.67 6.16 2.87
C THR A 117 -7.62 5.53 4.25
N ALA A 118 -7.14 6.29 5.22
CA ALA A 118 -6.91 5.83 6.58
C ALA A 118 -6.98 7.01 7.56
N ALA A 119 -6.70 6.75 8.83
CA ALA A 119 -6.60 7.77 9.87
C ALA A 119 -5.40 7.49 10.76
N MET A 120 -4.74 8.56 11.23
CA MET A 120 -3.66 8.47 12.21
C MET A 120 -4.20 8.47 13.65
N ARG A 121 -5.46 8.90 13.86
CA ARG A 121 -6.16 8.87 15.15
C ARG A 121 -7.39 7.96 15.12
N PRO A 122 -7.72 7.29 16.23
CA PRO A 122 -8.92 6.46 16.32
C PRO A 122 -10.19 7.29 16.11
N ALA A 123 -11.29 6.64 15.72
CA ALA A 123 -12.57 7.30 15.46
C ALA A 123 -13.16 8.00 16.70
N THR A 124 -12.80 7.55 17.90
CA THR A 124 -13.22 8.11 19.19
C THR A 124 -12.29 9.21 19.71
N ALA A 125 -11.25 9.60 18.97
CA ALA A 125 -10.42 10.73 19.34
C ALA A 125 -11.24 12.03 19.38
N ALA A 126 -10.80 13.01 20.16
CA ALA A 126 -11.44 14.32 20.26
C ALA A 126 -11.43 15.07 18.92
N LEU A 127 -10.35 14.90 18.14
CA LEU A 127 -10.18 15.49 16.81
C LEU A 127 -9.71 14.40 15.83
N PRO A 128 -10.60 13.49 15.40
CA PRO A 128 -10.25 12.40 14.51
C PRO A 128 -10.05 12.92 13.08
N ASP A 129 -9.03 12.44 12.39
CA ASP A 129 -8.73 12.81 11.00
C ASP A 129 -9.47 11.95 9.97
N GLY A 130 -9.95 10.76 10.37
CA GLY A 130 -10.69 9.81 9.54
C GLY A 130 -11.88 10.40 8.76
N PRO A 131 -12.79 11.17 9.40
CA PRO A 131 -13.95 11.74 8.69
C PRO A 131 -13.57 12.64 7.52
N ARG A 132 -12.53 13.46 7.67
CA ARG A 132 -12.05 14.32 6.58
C ARG A 132 -11.40 13.47 5.48
N ASN A 133 -10.49 12.55 5.86
CA ASN A 133 -9.79 11.70 4.91
C ASN A 133 -10.77 10.85 4.07
N LEU A 134 -11.83 10.32 4.68
CA LEU A 134 -12.86 9.54 4.00
C LEU A 134 -13.66 10.40 3.00
N ARG A 135 -14.08 11.61 3.38
CA ARG A 135 -14.75 12.53 2.46
C ARG A 135 -13.84 12.91 1.29
N ASP A 136 -12.58 13.25 1.58
CA ASP A 136 -11.58 13.61 0.58
C ASP A 136 -11.33 12.44 -0.39
N ALA A 137 -11.31 11.20 0.10
CA ALA A 137 -11.18 10.00 -0.73
C ALA A 137 -12.40 9.76 -1.64
N VAL A 138 -13.62 9.99 -1.14
CA VAL A 138 -14.84 9.92 -1.96
C VAL A 138 -14.84 11.01 -3.03
N THR A 139 -14.41 12.23 -2.70
CA THR A 139 -14.23 13.31 -3.69
C THR A 139 -13.28 12.89 -4.81
N VAL A 140 -12.12 12.31 -4.47
CA VAL A 140 -11.16 11.84 -5.48
C VAL A 140 -11.71 10.67 -6.31
N ALA A 141 -12.47 9.75 -5.69
CA ALA A 141 -13.07 8.62 -6.41
C ALA A 141 -14.15 9.05 -7.43
N LEU A 142 -14.71 10.26 -7.28
CA LEU A 142 -15.66 10.87 -8.21
C LEU A 142 -15.01 11.81 -9.22
N ASP A 143 -13.72 12.11 -9.08
CA ASP A 143 -13.02 13.03 -9.98
C ASP A 143 -12.76 12.36 -11.35
N PRO A 144 -13.18 12.96 -12.48
CA PRO A 144 -13.00 12.37 -13.81
C PRO A 144 -11.54 12.17 -14.24
N LYS A 145 -10.59 12.89 -13.64
CA LYS A 145 -9.15 12.76 -13.92
C LYS A 145 -8.54 11.59 -13.12
N ALA A 146 -9.15 11.19 -12.01
CA ALA A 146 -8.61 10.12 -11.16
C ALA A 146 -8.63 8.76 -11.87
N THR A 147 -7.49 8.07 -11.83
CA THR A 147 -7.31 6.72 -12.40
C THR A 147 -6.20 6.00 -11.66
N GLY A 148 -6.18 4.67 -11.76
CA GLY A 148 -5.27 3.82 -11.01
C GLY A 148 -5.60 3.74 -9.51
N VAL A 149 -4.66 3.17 -8.77
CA VAL A 149 -4.71 3.10 -7.31
C VAL A 149 -4.02 4.33 -6.72
N LEU A 150 -4.77 5.02 -5.86
CA LEU A 150 -4.39 6.27 -5.21
C LEU A 150 -4.48 6.11 -3.70
N ALA A 151 -3.77 6.97 -2.98
CA ALA A 151 -3.94 7.13 -1.54
C ALA A 151 -4.29 8.58 -1.23
N VAL A 152 -5.27 8.80 -0.34
CA VAL A 152 -5.68 10.13 0.12
C VAL A 152 -5.55 10.21 1.63
N MET A 153 -4.66 11.11 2.08
CA MET A 153 -4.34 11.34 3.48
C MET A 153 -4.09 12.82 3.71
N ALA A 154 -4.66 13.40 4.77
CA ALA A 154 -4.43 14.77 5.20
C ALA A 154 -4.59 15.83 4.08
N GLY A 155 -5.55 15.61 3.17
CA GLY A 155 -5.80 16.49 2.02
C GLY A 155 -4.77 16.41 0.90
N SER A 156 -3.90 15.40 0.87
CA SER A 156 -2.97 15.13 -0.24
C SER A 156 -3.35 13.86 -0.98
N VAL A 157 -3.13 13.84 -2.30
CA VAL A 157 -3.36 12.69 -3.18
C VAL A 157 -2.03 12.13 -3.63
N PHE A 158 -1.83 10.82 -3.48
CA PHE A 158 -0.57 10.15 -3.80
C PHE A 158 -0.79 8.99 -4.77
N ALA A 159 0.20 8.73 -5.63
CA ALA A 159 0.24 7.51 -6.42
C ALA A 159 0.59 6.31 -5.52
N ALA A 160 -0.03 5.16 -5.75
CA ALA A 160 0.29 3.92 -5.02
C ALA A 160 1.77 3.53 -5.09
N ARG A 161 2.43 3.81 -6.23
CA ARG A 161 3.88 3.58 -6.39
C ARG A 161 4.72 4.42 -5.44
N ASP A 162 4.32 5.67 -5.19
CA ASP A 162 5.18 6.66 -4.56
C ASP A 162 4.87 6.80 -3.06
N VAL A 163 3.60 6.62 -2.67
CA VAL A 163 3.10 6.88 -1.31
C VAL A 163 3.80 6.04 -0.25
N ARG A 164 4.25 6.65 0.84
CA ARG A 164 4.79 5.92 1.99
C ARG A 164 4.46 6.59 3.32
N LYS A 165 4.44 5.82 4.40
CA LYS A 165 4.30 6.35 5.77
C LYS A 165 5.69 6.74 6.30
N ALA A 166 5.97 8.04 6.35
CA ALA A 166 7.27 8.60 6.74
C ALA A 166 7.34 9.05 8.20
N HIS A 167 6.21 9.15 8.89
CA HIS A 167 6.16 9.54 10.29
C HIS A 167 5.28 8.62 11.13
N THR A 168 5.67 8.36 12.37
CA THR A 168 4.99 7.42 13.27
C THR A 168 3.67 7.97 13.84
N SER A 169 3.57 9.28 14.10
CA SER A 169 2.41 9.88 14.79
C SER A 169 1.77 11.14 14.18
N ARG A 170 2.36 11.76 13.15
CA ARG A 170 1.83 13.00 12.55
C ARG A 170 0.56 12.73 11.74
N LEU A 171 -0.33 13.71 11.60
CA LEU A 171 -1.51 13.59 10.74
C LEU A 171 -1.11 13.57 9.25
N ASP A 172 -0.12 14.36 8.88
CA ASP A 172 0.55 14.40 7.58
C ASP A 172 1.71 13.39 7.51
N ALA A 173 1.51 12.18 8.05
CA ALA A 173 2.56 11.16 8.10
C ALA A 173 2.93 10.56 6.74
N PHE A 174 2.12 10.76 5.70
CA PHE A 174 2.33 10.19 4.39
C PHE A 174 3.03 11.18 3.44
N GLU A 175 4.00 10.68 2.69
CA GLU A 175 4.73 11.44 1.66
C GLU A 175 4.93 10.57 0.40
N ALA A 176 5.56 11.14 -0.63
CA ALA A 176 5.84 10.45 -1.90
C ALA A 176 7.30 10.65 -2.36
N GLY A 177 8.23 10.80 -1.41
CA GLY A 177 9.65 11.03 -1.67
C GLY A 177 9.90 12.14 -2.70
N ASP A 178 10.85 11.92 -3.60
CA ASP A 178 11.25 12.87 -4.64
C ASP A 178 10.16 13.13 -5.69
N ALA A 179 9.21 12.21 -5.84
CA ALA A 179 8.11 12.35 -6.79
C ALA A 179 7.06 13.38 -6.32
N GLY A 180 6.89 13.52 -5.00
CA GLY A 180 5.87 14.39 -4.40
C GLY A 180 4.43 13.92 -4.65
N PRO A 181 3.43 14.56 -4.01
CA PRO A 181 2.02 14.22 -4.21
C PRO A 181 1.57 14.49 -5.65
N LEU A 182 0.57 13.74 -6.11
CA LEU A 182 -0.09 13.98 -7.39
C LEU A 182 -0.90 15.27 -7.37
N GLY A 183 -1.44 15.63 -6.20
CA GLY A 183 -2.30 16.78 -6.03
C GLY A 183 -2.71 16.97 -4.58
N VAL A 184 -3.56 17.96 -4.34
CA VAL A 184 -4.10 18.29 -3.01
C VAL A 184 -5.60 18.51 -3.10
N LEU A 185 -6.30 18.39 -1.98
CA LEU A 185 -7.71 18.74 -1.86
C LEU A 185 -7.84 20.18 -1.39
N GLU A 186 -8.42 21.03 -2.24
CA GLU A 186 -8.68 22.45 -1.96
C GLU A 186 -10.16 22.74 -2.19
N ALA A 187 -10.81 23.36 -1.20
CA ALA A 187 -12.23 23.73 -1.27
C ALA A 187 -13.19 22.61 -1.73
N GLY A 188 -12.89 21.35 -1.40
CA GLY A 188 -13.73 20.19 -1.75
C GLY A 188 -13.51 19.61 -3.14
N ALA A 189 -12.44 20.01 -3.85
CA ALA A 189 -12.06 19.47 -5.15
C ALA A 189 -10.58 19.05 -5.16
N ALA A 190 -10.22 18.10 -6.03
CA ALA A 190 -8.83 17.72 -6.25
C ALA A 190 -8.14 18.69 -7.22
N VAL A 191 -7.05 19.29 -6.76
CA VAL A 191 -6.16 20.15 -7.55
C VAL A 191 -4.92 19.33 -7.91
N TRP A 192 -4.92 18.82 -9.14
CA TRP A 192 -3.88 17.94 -9.68
C TRP A 192 -2.65 18.75 -10.13
N ARG A 193 -1.47 18.38 -9.63
CA ARG A 193 -0.16 18.94 -10.01
C ARG A 193 0.62 18.03 -10.95
N ARG A 194 0.36 16.73 -10.87
CA ARG A 194 0.85 15.69 -11.77
C ARG A 194 -0.32 14.86 -12.28
N ASP A 195 -0.11 14.17 -13.39
CA ASP A 195 -1.12 13.25 -13.91
C ASP A 195 -1.18 11.96 -13.07
N PRO A 196 -2.38 11.45 -12.78
CA PRO A 196 -2.55 10.16 -12.13
C PRO A 196 -1.94 9.02 -12.94
N PRO A 197 -1.55 7.91 -12.28
CA PRO A 197 -0.88 6.80 -12.93
C PRO A 197 -1.79 6.14 -13.98
N ARG A 198 -1.24 5.92 -15.18
CA ARG A 198 -1.88 5.16 -16.27
C ARG A 198 -1.00 3.96 -16.59
N ASP A 199 -0.96 3.01 -15.67
CA ASP A 199 -0.21 1.77 -15.87
C ASP A 199 -1.05 0.75 -16.65
N THR A 200 -0.37 -0.19 -17.28
CA THR A 200 -0.99 -1.40 -17.78
C THR A 200 -0.94 -2.49 -16.71
N PRO A 201 -1.98 -3.36 -16.63
CA PRO A 201 -1.94 -4.52 -15.75
C PRO A 201 -0.69 -5.37 -16.03
N LEU A 202 -0.20 -6.07 -15.01
CA LEU A 202 0.87 -7.06 -15.19
C LEU A 202 0.48 -8.06 -16.29
N ALA A 203 1.20 -8.02 -17.41
CA ALA A 203 0.91 -8.86 -18.56
C ALA A 203 0.99 -10.35 -18.19
N GLY A 204 -0.09 -11.08 -18.50
CA GLY A 204 -0.22 -12.50 -18.19
C GLY A 204 -0.46 -12.82 -16.71
N TRP A 205 -0.82 -11.84 -15.88
CA TRP A 205 -1.10 -12.06 -14.46
C TRP A 205 -2.20 -13.10 -14.25
N ARG A 206 -1.92 -14.07 -13.38
CA ARG A 206 -2.85 -15.08 -12.89
C ARG A 206 -2.57 -15.31 -11.42
N TRP A 207 -3.61 -15.53 -10.63
CA TRP A 207 -3.45 -15.96 -9.25
C TRP A 207 -2.86 -17.38 -9.23
N PRO A 208 -1.80 -17.63 -8.45
CA PRO A 208 -1.25 -18.98 -8.33
C PRO A 208 -2.24 -19.90 -7.62
N GLU A 209 -2.27 -21.18 -8.01
CA GLU A 209 -3.16 -22.19 -7.42
C GLU A 209 -2.73 -22.62 -5.99
N GLY A 210 -1.53 -22.21 -5.56
CA GLY A 210 -0.93 -22.61 -4.28
C GLY A 210 -0.47 -21.44 -3.40
N ALA A 211 0.32 -21.78 -2.38
CA ALA A 211 0.91 -20.79 -1.49
C ALA A 211 1.81 -19.82 -2.27
N TRP A 212 1.71 -18.53 -1.96
CA TRP A 212 2.54 -17.51 -2.58
C TRP A 212 4.01 -17.72 -2.17
N PRO A 213 4.98 -17.44 -3.07
CA PRO A 213 6.39 -17.63 -2.77
C PRO A 213 6.81 -16.74 -1.58
N ARG A 214 7.66 -17.29 -0.73
CA ARG A 214 8.21 -16.55 0.41
C ARG A 214 9.26 -15.56 -0.09
N VAL A 215 9.08 -14.29 0.27
CA VAL A 215 10.06 -13.21 0.02
C VAL A 215 10.34 -12.47 1.33
N ASP A 216 11.60 -12.42 1.71
CA ASP A 216 12.04 -11.83 2.98
C ASP A 216 12.88 -10.57 2.76
N LEU A 217 12.89 -9.70 3.78
CA LEU A 217 13.73 -8.51 3.85
C LEU A 217 14.93 -8.78 4.77
N VAL A 218 16.14 -8.49 4.30
CA VAL A 218 17.37 -8.63 5.10
C VAL A 218 18.08 -7.29 5.12
N THR A 219 18.29 -6.71 6.30
CA THR A 219 18.89 -5.37 6.41
C THR A 219 20.39 -5.44 6.62
N SER A 220 21.15 -4.75 5.77
CA SER A 220 22.58 -4.51 5.96
C SER A 220 22.81 -3.44 7.03
N HIS A 221 23.76 -3.68 7.92
CA HIS A 221 24.20 -2.76 8.96
C HIS A 221 25.65 -3.04 9.35
N ALA A 222 26.22 -2.19 10.21
CA ALA A 222 27.54 -2.44 10.79
C ALA A 222 27.51 -3.76 11.57
N GLY A 223 28.41 -4.68 11.24
CA GLY A 223 28.44 -6.02 11.85
C GLY A 223 27.37 -6.98 11.33
N ALA A 224 26.71 -6.71 10.20
CA ALA A 224 25.82 -7.68 9.57
C ALA A 224 26.60 -8.91 9.08
N ASP A 225 26.02 -10.10 9.26
CA ASP A 225 26.61 -11.37 8.85
C ASP A 225 25.65 -12.16 7.94
N GLY A 226 26.01 -13.42 7.65
CA GLY A 226 25.23 -14.32 6.80
C GLY A 226 24.19 -15.18 7.52
N ALA A 227 24.13 -15.16 8.86
CA ALA A 227 23.36 -16.15 9.63
C ALA A 227 21.86 -16.06 9.32
N LEU A 228 21.33 -14.84 9.19
CA LEU A 228 19.93 -14.63 8.83
C LEU A 228 19.62 -15.16 7.41
N VAL A 229 20.51 -14.93 6.44
CA VAL A 229 20.32 -15.42 5.06
C VAL A 229 20.29 -16.95 5.05
N GLN A 230 21.23 -17.60 5.75
CA GLN A 230 21.29 -19.06 5.85
C GLN A 230 20.02 -19.64 6.49
N ALA A 231 19.53 -19.01 7.58
CA ALA A 231 18.29 -19.41 8.23
C ALA A 231 17.08 -19.26 7.30
N LEU A 232 16.98 -18.16 6.54
CA LEU A 232 15.89 -17.94 5.58
C LEU A 232 15.93 -18.95 4.42
N CYS A 233 17.12 -19.32 3.94
CA CYS A 233 17.28 -20.38 2.95
C CYS A 233 16.80 -21.73 3.48
N ALA A 234 17.14 -22.07 4.73
CA ALA A 234 16.66 -23.28 5.38
C ALA A 234 15.13 -23.31 5.57
N LEU A 235 14.49 -22.13 5.68
CA LEU A 235 13.03 -21.96 5.73
C LEU A 235 12.37 -21.92 4.35
N GLY A 236 13.12 -22.11 3.26
CA GLY A 236 12.59 -22.17 1.90
C GLY A 236 12.24 -20.81 1.30
N THR A 237 12.95 -19.74 1.69
CA THR A 237 12.79 -18.45 1.01
C THR A 237 13.08 -18.58 -0.49
N ARG A 238 12.26 -17.93 -1.32
CA ARG A 238 12.41 -17.93 -2.78
C ARG A 238 12.95 -16.60 -3.31
N GLY A 239 12.85 -15.55 -2.50
CA GLY A 239 13.39 -14.24 -2.82
C GLY A 239 13.87 -13.49 -1.59
N ILE A 240 14.96 -12.74 -1.74
CA ILE A 240 15.47 -11.83 -0.71
C ILE A 240 15.58 -10.43 -1.31
N VAL A 241 15.03 -9.45 -0.62
CA VAL A 241 15.38 -8.04 -0.85
C VAL A 241 16.36 -7.62 0.23
N VAL A 242 17.62 -7.41 -0.15
CA VAL A 242 18.63 -6.87 0.78
C VAL A 242 18.46 -5.35 0.88
N VAL A 243 18.19 -4.88 2.08
CA VAL A 243 18.06 -3.46 2.42
C VAL A 243 19.45 -2.93 2.74
N GLY A 244 20.13 -2.45 1.70
CA GLY A 244 21.50 -1.95 1.79
C GLY A 244 21.62 -0.63 2.53
N THR A 245 22.87 -0.26 2.84
CA THR A 245 23.23 1.06 3.36
C THR A 245 23.47 2.04 2.21
N GLY A 246 23.16 3.33 2.40
CA GLY A 246 23.47 4.36 1.41
C GLY A 246 22.85 4.07 0.04
N ASN A 247 23.68 3.96 -0.98
CA ASN A 247 23.26 3.60 -2.34
C ASN A 247 23.22 2.06 -2.54
N GLY A 248 22.52 1.36 -1.65
CA GLY A 248 22.32 -0.10 -1.72
C GLY A 248 23.56 -0.96 -1.44
N THR A 249 24.57 -0.44 -0.74
CA THR A 249 25.79 -1.22 -0.42
C THR A 249 25.53 -2.24 0.69
N VAL A 250 26.18 -3.39 0.60
CA VAL A 250 25.97 -4.55 1.49
C VAL A 250 27.27 -4.86 2.24
N HIS A 251 27.15 -5.25 3.51
CA HIS A 251 28.30 -5.70 4.29
C HIS A 251 28.89 -6.98 3.67
N GLU A 252 30.22 -7.07 3.57
CA GLU A 252 30.91 -8.14 2.84
C GLU A 252 30.53 -9.57 3.29
N ALA A 253 30.34 -9.77 4.60
CA ALA A 253 29.94 -11.08 5.12
C ALA A 253 28.50 -11.46 4.75
N LEU A 254 27.59 -10.47 4.73
CA LEU A 254 26.22 -10.65 4.27
C LEU A 254 26.19 -10.89 2.75
N ASP A 255 26.99 -10.14 2.00
CA ASP A 255 27.10 -10.27 0.55
C ASP A 255 27.54 -11.67 0.11
N ARG A 256 28.54 -12.26 0.79
CA ARG A 256 28.94 -13.67 0.56
C ARG A 256 27.77 -14.64 0.75
N ALA A 257 26.99 -14.50 1.82
CA ALA A 257 25.86 -15.38 2.07
C ALA A 257 24.73 -15.19 1.05
N LEU A 258 24.52 -13.98 0.54
CA LEU A 258 23.57 -13.71 -0.55
C LEU A 258 24.01 -14.35 -1.86
N HIS A 259 25.31 -14.39 -2.14
CA HIS A 259 25.85 -15.13 -3.29
C HIS A 259 25.63 -16.64 -3.17
N GLU A 260 25.85 -17.21 -1.98
CA GLU A 260 25.54 -18.62 -1.69
C GLU A 260 24.04 -18.91 -1.88
N ALA A 261 23.16 -18.04 -1.37
CA ALA A 261 21.71 -18.15 -1.55
C ALA A 261 21.31 -18.10 -3.03
N ARG A 262 21.90 -17.18 -3.80
CA ARG A 262 21.66 -17.06 -5.24
C ARG A 262 22.13 -18.31 -6.00
N ALA A 263 23.30 -18.85 -5.65
CA ALA A 263 23.79 -20.10 -6.22
C ALA A 263 22.84 -21.29 -5.92
N ALA A 264 22.12 -21.24 -4.80
CA ALA A 264 21.07 -22.19 -4.45
C ALA A 264 19.68 -21.89 -5.08
N GLY A 265 19.58 -20.88 -5.95
CA GLY A 265 18.35 -20.56 -6.70
C GLY A 265 17.42 -19.53 -6.05
N VAL A 266 17.87 -18.83 -5.00
CA VAL A 266 17.12 -17.71 -4.41
C VAL A 266 17.31 -16.44 -5.25
N THR A 267 16.22 -15.76 -5.62
CA THR A 267 16.32 -14.46 -6.32
C THR A 267 16.68 -13.36 -5.33
N VAL A 268 17.75 -12.58 -5.58
CA VAL A 268 18.20 -11.52 -4.68
C VAL A 268 18.13 -10.16 -5.37
N TRP A 269 17.45 -9.19 -4.75
CA TRP A 269 17.37 -7.79 -5.19
C TRP A 269 17.96 -6.85 -4.15
N ARG A 270 18.50 -5.70 -4.58
CA ARG A 270 19.00 -4.66 -3.69
C ARG A 270 18.01 -3.50 -3.58
N SER A 271 17.76 -3.06 -2.35
CA SER A 271 17.09 -1.80 -2.02
C SER A 271 17.95 -1.03 -1.01
N SER A 272 17.44 0.06 -0.45
CA SER A 272 18.15 0.87 0.54
C SER A 272 17.27 1.18 1.75
N ARG A 273 17.91 1.30 2.92
CA ARG A 273 17.27 1.86 4.12
C ARG A 273 17.19 3.39 4.10
N CYS A 274 17.84 4.05 3.14
CA CYS A 274 17.69 5.48 2.95
C CYS A 274 16.23 5.80 2.64
N ALA A 275 15.72 6.88 3.21
CA ALA A 275 14.36 7.29 2.97
C ALA A 275 14.14 7.62 1.49
N ASN A 276 15.03 8.40 0.86
CA ASN A 276 14.89 8.85 -0.53
C ASN A 276 16.01 8.35 -1.44
N GLY A 277 15.80 8.54 -2.74
CA GLY A 277 16.74 8.18 -3.79
C GLY A 277 16.55 6.77 -4.35
N ALA A 278 17.02 6.58 -5.58
CA ALA A 278 17.04 5.28 -6.24
C ALA A 278 18.37 4.57 -6.03
N VAL A 279 18.32 3.26 -5.83
CA VAL A 279 19.49 2.39 -6.01
C VAL A 279 19.67 2.14 -7.49
N ALA A 280 20.85 2.47 -8.02
CA ALA A 280 21.18 2.25 -9.43
C ALA A 280 22.09 1.03 -9.58
N ASP A 281 21.87 0.25 -10.65
CA ASP A 281 22.80 -0.78 -11.07
C ASP A 281 24.11 -0.16 -11.54
N LYS A 282 25.23 -0.76 -11.16
CA LYS A 282 26.58 -0.40 -11.57
C LYS A 282 27.22 -1.57 -12.31
N PRO A 283 28.15 -1.30 -13.25
CA PRO A 283 28.96 -2.37 -13.85
C PRO A 283 29.63 -3.22 -12.76
N GLY A 284 29.41 -4.54 -12.80
CA GLY A 284 29.94 -5.48 -11.82
C GLY A 284 29.03 -5.73 -10.61
N ASP A 285 27.86 -5.10 -10.51
CA ASP A 285 26.87 -5.47 -9.50
C ASP A 285 26.27 -6.84 -9.82
N ASP A 286 26.33 -7.75 -8.84
CA ASP A 286 25.80 -9.11 -9.00
C ASP A 286 24.28 -9.17 -8.85
N PHE A 287 23.68 -8.29 -8.05
CA PHE A 287 22.25 -8.28 -7.76
C PHE A 287 21.55 -7.06 -8.38
N PRO A 288 20.42 -7.24 -9.09
CA PRO A 288 19.67 -6.12 -9.65
C PRO A 288 19.15 -5.18 -8.56
N ALA A 289 19.16 -3.88 -8.85
CA ALA A 289 18.61 -2.85 -8.00
C ALA A 289 17.09 -2.72 -8.18
N ALA A 290 16.37 -2.51 -7.07
CA ALA A 290 14.94 -2.25 -7.06
C ALA A 290 14.59 -0.78 -7.43
N GLY A 291 15.57 -0.01 -7.90
CA GLY A 291 15.39 1.40 -8.25
C GLY A 291 15.02 2.26 -7.05
N ASP A 292 13.95 3.04 -7.20
CA ASP A 292 13.36 3.94 -6.21
C ASP A 292 12.31 3.28 -5.30
N LEU A 293 12.06 1.97 -5.44
CA LEU A 293 11.12 1.27 -4.58
C LEU A 293 11.64 1.19 -3.15
N THR A 294 10.78 1.57 -2.19
CA THR A 294 11.03 1.29 -0.77
C THR A 294 11.21 -0.21 -0.55
N PRO A 295 11.93 -0.63 0.51
CA PRO A 295 12.09 -2.05 0.82
C PRO A 295 10.76 -2.83 0.86
N ALA A 296 9.72 -2.23 1.44
CA ALA A 296 8.39 -2.81 1.52
C ALA A 296 7.78 -3.08 0.12
N LYS A 297 7.88 -2.10 -0.79
CA LYS A 297 7.38 -2.25 -2.17
C LYS A 297 8.27 -3.14 -3.04
N ALA A 298 9.59 -3.10 -2.85
CA ALA A 298 10.53 -3.99 -3.52
C ALA A 298 10.25 -5.46 -3.18
N ARG A 299 9.91 -5.76 -1.91
CA ARG A 299 9.48 -7.10 -1.49
C ARG A 299 8.26 -7.57 -2.27
N ILE A 300 7.27 -6.70 -2.44
CA ILE A 300 6.04 -7.00 -3.19
C ILE A 300 6.33 -7.14 -4.68
N ALA A 301 7.16 -6.28 -5.25
CA ALA A 301 7.56 -6.38 -6.66
C ALA A 301 8.23 -7.72 -6.96
N LEU A 302 9.18 -8.14 -6.11
CA LEU A 302 9.85 -9.44 -6.23
C LEU A 302 8.88 -10.61 -5.99
N LEU A 303 7.98 -10.50 -5.01
CA LEU A 303 6.90 -11.48 -4.79
C LEU A 303 6.06 -11.68 -6.06
N LEU A 304 5.60 -10.60 -6.67
CA LEU A 304 4.79 -10.64 -7.89
C LEU A 304 5.57 -11.17 -9.10
N GLU A 305 6.88 -10.90 -9.20
CA GLU A 305 7.75 -11.49 -10.23
C GLU A 305 7.85 -13.00 -10.07
N LEU A 306 8.11 -13.48 -8.86
CA LEU A 306 8.20 -14.92 -8.56
C LEU A 306 6.87 -15.64 -8.78
N MET A 307 5.74 -14.97 -8.53
CA MET A 307 4.41 -15.52 -8.83
C MET A 307 4.14 -15.67 -10.33
N ARG A 308 4.77 -14.86 -11.20
CA ARG A 308 4.61 -14.95 -12.66
C ARG A 308 5.49 -16.03 -13.30
N GLY A 309 6.62 -16.35 -12.65
CA GLY A 309 7.53 -17.40 -13.09
C GLY A 309 7.18 -18.79 -12.55
N ALA A 310 6.14 -18.90 -11.72
CA ALA A 310 5.65 -20.13 -11.11
C ALA A 310 4.57 -20.83 -11.96
#